data_AF-A0A2X3CQ53-F1
#
_entry.id   AF-A0A2X3CQ53-F1
#
_cell.length_a   1.000
_cell.length_b   1.000
_cell.length_c   1.000
_cell.angle_alpha   90.00
_cell.angle_beta   90.00
_cell.angle_gamma   90.00
#
_symmetry.space_group_name_H-M   'P 1'
#
loop_
_entity.id
_entity.type
_entity.pdbx_description
1 polymer ?
#
loop_
_entity_poly.entity_id
_entity_poly.type
_entity_poly.pdbx_seq_one_letter_code
_entity_poly.pdbx_strand_id
1 'polypeptide(L)'
;MATKRLWRWRGIDVQGAPCQGMLWQTKRLEVLQHLQQQRVIPLAVRRCAVKQSLWHPRYSCETIRQLATLLQAGLPLAEGLSLLAQQQSHAQWQALLEALGRELAQGVAFSAALAQWPQAFPPLYLAMISTGELTGKLDICCLQLANQQQEQQRLASKVKKALRYPLIVLSLALLVVLGMLYFVLPEFTAIYQTFSTPLPLLTRMVVAAGDMLSRGWPLLLALLLSPLLLNQLIRRRSGLVAAPPAVA
;
A
#
# COMPACT_ATOMS: atom_id res chain seq x y z
N MET A 1 -10.86 -22.36 8.21
CA MET A 1 -11.62 -21.11 8.45
C MET A 1 -12.26 -20.66 7.15
N ALA A 2 -13.55 -20.31 7.17
CA ALA A 2 -14.24 -19.91 5.95
C ALA A 2 -13.78 -18.50 5.51
N THR A 3 -13.37 -18.34 4.26
CA THR A 3 -12.82 -17.07 3.76
C THR A 3 -13.93 -16.01 3.64
N LYS A 4 -13.86 -14.97 4.47
CA LYS A 4 -14.77 -13.82 4.38
C LYS A 4 -14.61 -13.12 3.02
N ARG A 5 -15.74 -12.78 2.39
CA ARG A 5 -15.79 -12.07 1.11
C ARG A 5 -16.44 -10.71 1.31
N LEU A 6 -16.04 -9.74 0.49
CA LEU A 6 -16.61 -8.40 0.51
C LEU A 6 -17.90 -8.37 -0.32
N TRP A 7 -18.99 -7.94 0.30
CA TRP A 7 -20.29 -7.78 -0.34
C TRP A 7 -20.72 -6.32 -0.27
N ARG A 8 -21.11 -5.76 -1.40
CA ARG A 8 -21.79 -4.47 -1.46
C ARG A 8 -23.29 -4.71 -1.50
N TRP A 9 -24.01 -3.98 -0.66
CA TRP A 9 -25.45 -4.02 -0.61
C TRP A 9 -26.03 -2.62 -0.82
N ARG A 10 -27.26 -2.61 -1.34
CA ARG A 10 -28.11 -1.42 -1.45
C ARG A 10 -29.51 -1.84 -1.01
N GLY A 11 -30.14 -1.01 -0.21
CA GLY A 11 -31.46 -1.27 0.34
C GLY A 11 -32.18 0.02 0.67
N ILE A 12 -33.35 -0.12 1.27
CA ILE A 12 -34.15 1.00 1.77
C ILE A 12 -34.40 0.72 3.26
N ASP A 13 -34.20 1.73 4.10
CA ASP A 13 -34.51 1.65 5.53
C ASP A 13 -36.03 1.75 5.76
N VAL A 14 -36.51 1.42 6.96
CA VAL A 14 -37.94 1.52 7.35
C VAL A 14 -38.53 2.91 7.15
N GLN A 15 -37.71 3.95 7.09
CA GLN A 15 -38.10 5.34 6.85
C GLN A 15 -38.20 5.70 5.35
N GLY A 16 -37.96 4.76 4.45
CA GLY A 16 -37.98 4.98 3.00
C GLY A 16 -36.69 5.60 2.43
N ALA A 17 -35.67 5.84 3.27
CA ALA A 17 -34.39 6.39 2.82
C ALA A 17 -33.51 5.31 2.13
N PRO A 18 -32.88 5.62 0.99
CA PRO A 18 -31.97 4.69 0.32
C PRO A 18 -30.66 4.56 1.11
N CYS A 19 -30.32 3.34 1.49
CA CYS A 19 -29.08 3.02 2.22
C CYS A 19 -28.18 2.12 1.38
N GLN A 20 -26.88 2.29 1.51
CA GLN A 20 -25.88 1.42 0.89
C GLN A 20 -24.69 1.22 1.81
N GLY A 21 -24.06 0.06 1.71
CA GLY A 21 -22.92 -0.27 2.55
C GLY A 21 -22.11 -1.44 2.01
N MET A 22 -21.04 -1.77 2.74
CA MET A 22 -20.21 -2.93 2.48
C MET A 22 -20.18 -3.81 3.73
N LEU A 23 -20.19 -5.12 3.54
CA LEU A 23 -20.17 -6.10 4.62
C LEU A 23 -19.22 -7.23 4.27
N TRP A 24 -18.46 -7.66 5.27
CA TRP A 24 -17.65 -8.87 5.18
C TRP A 24 -18.45 -10.05 5.69
N GLN A 25 -18.77 -10.98 4.79
CA GLN A 25 -19.47 -12.22 5.13
C GLN A 25 -19.04 -13.39 4.26
N THR A 26 -19.24 -14.59 4.79
CA THR A 26 -18.87 -15.84 4.11
C THR A 26 -19.90 -16.16 3.03
N LYS A 27 -21.17 -16.09 3.40
CA LYS A 27 -22.31 -16.48 2.56
C LYS A 27 -23.25 -15.30 2.30
N ARG A 28 -23.96 -15.34 1.16
CA ARG A 28 -25.00 -14.35 0.83
C ARG A 28 -26.14 -14.34 1.86
N LEU A 29 -26.49 -15.51 2.39
CA LEU A 29 -27.55 -15.67 3.39
C LEU A 29 -27.25 -14.87 4.66
N GLU A 30 -26.00 -14.90 5.14
CA GLU A 30 -25.55 -14.12 6.31
C GLU A 30 -25.68 -12.61 6.07
N VAL A 31 -25.44 -12.14 4.84
CA VAL A 31 -25.67 -10.73 4.47
C VAL A 31 -27.15 -10.37 4.56
N LEU A 32 -28.03 -11.22 4.04
CA LEU A 32 -29.48 -10.98 4.09
C LEU A 32 -30.02 -11.00 5.52
N GLN A 33 -29.59 -11.97 6.34
CA GLN A 33 -29.94 -12.04 7.76
C GLN A 33 -29.50 -10.78 8.52
N HIS A 34 -28.29 -10.29 8.23
CA HIS A 34 -27.80 -9.06 8.85
C HIS A 34 -28.63 -7.83 8.46
N LEU A 35 -28.99 -7.69 7.18
CA LEU A 35 -29.84 -6.60 6.72
C LEU A 35 -31.25 -6.67 7.31
N GLN A 36 -31.79 -7.89 7.47
CA GLN A 36 -33.08 -8.11 8.12
C GLN A 36 -33.06 -7.68 9.60
N GLN A 37 -31.98 -7.97 10.34
CA GLN A 37 -31.80 -7.51 11.73
C GLN A 37 -31.76 -5.97 11.82
N GLN A 38 -31.16 -5.32 10.82
CA GLN A 38 -31.13 -3.86 10.72
C GLN A 38 -32.42 -3.25 10.16
N ARG A 39 -33.46 -4.05 9.92
CA ARG A 39 -34.74 -3.64 9.30
C ARG A 39 -34.58 -2.97 7.93
N VAL A 40 -33.52 -3.29 7.20
CA VAL A 40 -33.26 -2.78 5.85
C VAL A 40 -33.80 -3.77 4.82
N ILE A 41 -34.63 -3.30 3.89
CA ILE A 41 -35.12 -4.11 2.77
C ILE A 41 -34.05 -4.14 1.67
N PRO A 42 -33.45 -5.32 1.36
CA PRO A 42 -32.36 -5.41 0.39
C PRO A 42 -32.89 -5.29 -1.05
N LEU A 43 -32.41 -4.30 -1.80
CA LEU A 43 -32.69 -4.13 -3.23
C LEU A 43 -31.66 -4.86 -4.10
N ALA A 44 -30.39 -4.80 -3.72
CA ALA A 44 -29.31 -5.43 -4.47
C ALA A 44 -28.18 -5.85 -3.54
N VAL A 45 -27.71 -7.09 -3.69
CA VAL A 45 -26.54 -7.64 -2.98
C VAL A 45 -25.59 -8.23 -4.01
N ARG A 46 -24.40 -7.64 -4.14
CA ARG A 46 -23.37 -8.05 -5.11
C ARG A 46 -22.05 -8.30 -4.40
N ARG A 47 -21.28 -9.26 -4.90
CA ARG A 47 -19.88 -9.46 -4.48
C ARG A 47 -19.02 -8.32 -5.05
N CYS A 48 -18.08 -7.83 -4.27
CA CYS A 48 -17.11 -6.83 -4.71
C CYS A 48 -15.68 -7.36 -4.56
N ALA A 49 -14.82 -6.94 -5.48
CA ALA A 49 -13.39 -7.20 -5.38
C ALA A 49 -12.79 -6.34 -4.26
N VAL A 50 -11.86 -6.93 -3.52
CA VAL A 50 -11.13 -6.26 -2.44
C VAL A 50 -10.10 -5.33 -3.05
N LYS A 51 -10.10 -4.05 -2.66
CA LYS A 51 -9.08 -3.11 -3.09
C LYS A 51 -7.82 -3.33 -2.26
N GLN A 52 -6.85 -4.07 -2.81
CA GLN A 52 -5.55 -4.33 -2.14
C GLN A 52 -4.79 -3.05 -1.77
N SER A 53 -5.04 -1.99 -2.54
CA SER A 53 -4.53 -0.66 -2.32
C SER A 53 -4.86 -0.06 -0.93
N LEU A 54 -5.97 -0.51 -0.32
CA LEU A 54 -6.39 -0.08 1.01
C LEU A 54 -5.72 -0.86 2.14
N TRP A 55 -5.09 -2.01 1.86
CA TRP A 55 -4.32 -2.79 2.83
C TRP A 55 -2.89 -2.28 3.01
N HIS A 56 -2.77 -0.95 3.01
CA HIS A 56 -1.49 -0.31 3.19
C HIS A 56 -1.19 -0.16 4.69
N PRO A 57 0.06 -0.44 5.15
CA PRO A 57 0.43 -0.37 6.57
C PRO A 57 0.14 0.97 7.26
N ARG A 58 0.03 2.07 6.49
CA ARG A 58 -0.38 3.38 7.01
C ARG A 58 -1.76 3.35 7.65
N TYR A 59 -2.72 2.63 7.07
CA TYR A 59 -4.09 2.61 7.55
C TYR A 59 -4.22 1.77 8.80
N SER A 60 -3.61 0.58 8.83
CA SER A 60 -3.58 -0.25 10.03
C SER A 60 -2.84 0.43 11.18
N CYS A 61 -1.71 1.10 10.91
CA CYS A 61 -0.99 1.90 11.91
C CYS A 61 -1.86 3.03 12.47
N GLU A 62 -2.53 3.80 11.61
CA GLU A 62 -3.40 4.90 12.06
C GLU A 62 -4.58 4.38 12.89
N THR A 63 -5.25 3.33 12.43
CA THR A 63 -6.36 2.70 13.14
C THR A 63 -5.93 2.22 14.54
N ILE A 64 -4.80 1.52 14.65
CA ILE A 64 -4.30 1.05 15.96
C ILE A 64 -3.91 2.21 16.87
N ARG A 65 -3.35 3.29 16.31
CA ARG A 65 -3.02 4.50 17.08
C ARG A 65 -4.26 5.18 17.64
N GLN A 66 -5.27 5.39 16.81
CA GLN A 66 -6.53 5.99 17.23
C GLN A 66 -7.24 5.09 18.26
N LEU A 67 -7.20 3.77 18.05
CA LEU A 67 -7.71 2.81 19.01
C LEU A 67 -6.99 2.91 20.35
N ALA A 68 -5.66 3.00 20.35
CA ALA A 68 -4.88 3.19 21.58
C ALA A 68 -5.31 4.44 22.34
N THR A 69 -5.53 5.56 21.63
CA THR A 69 -6.02 6.80 22.25
C THR A 69 -7.40 6.64 22.87
N LEU A 70 -8.33 5.95 22.20
CA LEU A 70 -9.66 5.69 22.74
C LEU A 70 -9.60 4.76 23.97
N LEU A 71 -8.75 3.74 23.94
CA LEU A 71 -8.54 2.84 25.07
C LEU A 71 -7.92 3.56 26.27
N GLN A 72 -6.98 4.48 26.05
CA GLN A 72 -6.40 5.32 27.11
C GLN A 72 -7.43 6.28 27.71
N ALA A 73 -8.40 6.72 26.92
CA ALA A 73 -9.55 7.49 27.40
C ALA A 73 -10.58 6.63 28.15
N GLY A 74 -10.33 5.33 28.32
CA GLY A 74 -11.19 4.40 29.06
C GLY A 74 -12.36 3.84 28.25
N LEU A 75 -12.41 4.06 26.93
CA LEU A 75 -13.48 3.48 26.12
C LEU A 75 -13.32 1.96 26.02
N PRO A 76 -14.42 1.19 26.13
CA PRO A 76 -14.41 -0.24 25.84
C PRO A 76 -13.92 -0.52 24.42
N LEU A 77 -13.15 -1.59 24.23
CA LEU A 77 -12.54 -1.95 22.96
C LEU A 77 -13.55 -2.09 21.80
N ALA A 78 -14.70 -2.72 22.05
CA ALA A 78 -15.76 -2.90 21.05
C ALA A 78 -16.40 -1.55 20.64
N GLU A 79 -16.59 -0.63 21.59
CA GLU A 79 -17.10 0.72 21.34
C GLU A 79 -16.06 1.59 20.63
N GLY A 80 -14.78 1.47 20.99
CA GLY A 80 -13.69 2.13 20.28
C GLY A 80 -13.65 1.73 18.81
N LEU A 81 -13.79 0.44 18.50
CA LEU A 81 -13.82 -0.03 17.12
C LEU A 81 -15.04 0.46 16.34
N SER A 82 -16.22 0.52 16.96
CA SER A 82 -17.43 1.01 16.30
C SER A 82 -17.34 2.51 16.00
N LEU A 83 -16.76 3.29 16.92
CA LEU A 83 -16.49 4.73 16.71
C LEU A 83 -15.50 4.95 15.56
N LEU A 84 -14.39 4.18 15.53
CA LEU A 84 -13.42 4.25 14.44
C LEU A 84 -14.02 3.84 13.09
N ALA A 85 -14.97 2.91 13.09
CA ALA A 85 -15.66 2.53 11.87
C ALA A 85 -16.48 3.69 11.29
N GLN A 86 -17.18 4.44 12.14
CA GLN A 86 -17.97 5.61 11.73
C GLN A 86 -17.10 6.75 11.19
N GLN A 87 -15.87 6.89 11.69
CA GLN A 87 -14.92 7.90 11.21
C GLN A 87 -14.18 7.50 9.92
N GLN A 88 -14.32 6.25 9.45
CA GLN A 88 -13.58 5.80 8.27
C GLN A 88 -14.20 6.26 6.96
N SER A 89 -13.40 6.92 6.12
CA SER A 89 -13.80 7.35 4.78
C SER A 89 -13.86 6.19 3.78
N HIS A 90 -13.12 5.11 4.04
CA HIS A 90 -13.08 3.94 3.17
C HIS A 90 -14.05 2.88 3.68
N ALA A 91 -15.15 2.68 2.95
CA ALA A 91 -16.17 1.70 3.28
C ALA A 91 -15.65 0.24 3.45
N GLN A 92 -14.54 -0.13 2.80
CA GLN A 92 -13.89 -1.43 3.01
C GLN A 92 -13.30 -1.57 4.43
N TRP A 93 -12.69 -0.49 4.95
CA TRP A 93 -12.14 -0.42 6.31
C TRP A 93 -13.26 -0.24 7.34
N GLN A 94 -14.27 0.57 7.05
CA GLN A 94 -15.48 0.66 7.88
C GLN A 94 -16.09 -0.73 8.10
N ALA A 95 -16.34 -1.48 7.02
CA ALA A 95 -16.90 -2.83 7.10
C ALA A 95 -16.00 -3.80 7.90
N LEU A 96 -14.67 -3.64 7.79
CA LEU A 96 -13.68 -4.43 8.53
C LEU A 96 -13.80 -4.15 10.04
N LEU A 97 -13.82 -2.87 10.43
CA LEU A 97 -13.90 -2.46 11.83
C LEU A 97 -15.25 -2.84 12.46
N GLU A 98 -16.35 -2.70 11.72
CA GLU A 98 -17.68 -3.18 12.15
C GLU A 98 -17.70 -4.71 12.30
N ALA A 99 -17.00 -5.45 11.43
CA ALA A 99 -16.88 -6.89 11.56
C ALA A 99 -16.07 -7.28 12.81
N LEU A 100 -14.95 -6.60 13.08
CA LEU A 100 -14.14 -6.81 14.27
C LEU A 100 -14.93 -6.48 15.54
N GLY A 101 -15.56 -5.30 15.62
CA GLY A 101 -16.37 -4.90 16.78
C GLY A 101 -17.49 -5.90 17.11
N ARG A 102 -18.14 -6.47 16.07
CA ARG A 102 -19.16 -7.52 16.26
C ARG A 102 -18.59 -8.83 16.81
N GLU A 103 -17.42 -9.27 16.35
CA GLU A 103 -16.79 -10.48 16.89
C GLU A 103 -16.37 -10.30 18.35
N LEU A 104 -15.87 -9.11 18.69
CA LEU A 104 -15.50 -8.79 20.07
C LEU A 104 -16.72 -8.71 20.98
N ALA A 105 -17.84 -8.15 20.49
CA ALA A 105 -19.10 -8.17 21.22
C ALA A 105 -19.64 -9.60 21.45
N GLN A 106 -19.21 -10.58 20.64
CA GLN A 106 -19.50 -12.00 20.82
C GLN A 106 -18.50 -12.72 21.74
N GLY A 107 -17.53 -11.99 22.33
CA GLY A 107 -16.53 -12.54 23.24
C GLY A 107 -15.30 -13.14 22.55
N VAL A 108 -15.13 -12.94 21.24
CA VAL A 108 -13.92 -13.36 20.53
C VAL A 108 -12.76 -12.45 20.92
N ALA A 109 -11.62 -13.03 21.28
CA ALA A 109 -10.40 -12.28 21.54
C ALA A 109 -10.01 -11.42 20.33
N PHE A 110 -9.56 -10.19 20.57
CA PHE A 110 -9.16 -9.23 19.55
C PHE A 110 -8.01 -9.76 18.69
N SER A 111 -6.99 -10.37 19.28
CA SER A 111 -5.91 -11.01 18.52
C SER A 111 -6.43 -12.10 17.57
N ALA A 112 -7.41 -12.91 18.00
CA ALA A 112 -8.02 -13.94 17.17
C ALA A 112 -8.89 -13.35 16.05
N ALA A 113 -9.64 -12.27 16.32
CA ALA A 113 -10.42 -11.55 15.32
C ALA A 113 -9.52 -10.94 14.24
N LEU A 114 -8.41 -10.31 14.64
CA LEU A 114 -7.41 -9.74 13.73
C LEU A 114 -6.67 -10.81 12.91
N ALA A 115 -6.46 -12.00 13.45
CA ALA A 115 -5.78 -13.09 12.75
C ALA A 115 -6.51 -13.55 11.47
N GLN A 116 -7.82 -13.26 11.37
CA GLN A 116 -8.60 -13.52 10.16
C GLN A 116 -8.24 -12.57 9.00
N TRP A 117 -7.46 -11.50 9.27
CA TRP A 117 -7.13 -10.43 8.33
C TRP A 117 -5.61 -10.21 8.17
N PRO A 118 -4.83 -11.25 7.80
CA PRO A 118 -3.36 -11.16 7.75
C PRO A 118 -2.83 -10.14 6.72
N GLN A 119 -3.66 -9.78 5.73
CA GLN A 119 -3.33 -8.75 4.74
C GLN A 119 -3.35 -7.33 5.31
N ALA A 120 -4.21 -7.07 6.31
CA ALA A 120 -4.32 -5.77 6.97
C ALA A 120 -3.48 -5.70 8.24
N PHE A 121 -3.38 -6.82 8.97
CA PHE A 121 -2.65 -6.93 10.24
C PHE A 121 -1.60 -8.04 10.15
N PRO A 122 -0.32 -7.68 9.89
CA PRO A 122 0.78 -8.62 9.85
C PRO A 122 1.01 -9.33 11.21
N PRO A 123 1.80 -10.43 11.25
CA PRO A 123 2.03 -11.21 12.48
C PRO A 123 2.52 -10.40 13.68
N LEU A 124 3.30 -9.33 13.46
CA LEU A 124 3.76 -8.42 14.52
C LEU A 124 2.60 -7.74 15.26
N TYR A 125 1.52 -7.39 14.55
CA TYR A 125 0.34 -6.78 15.17
C TYR A 125 -0.35 -7.79 16.08
N LEU A 126 -0.52 -9.03 15.59
CA LEU A 126 -1.15 -10.11 16.36
C LEU A 126 -0.38 -10.40 17.64
N ALA A 127 0.95 -10.51 17.55
CA ALA A 127 1.81 -10.77 18.70
C ALA A 127 1.69 -9.66 19.77
N MET A 128 1.86 -8.40 19.38
CA MET A 128 1.78 -7.27 20.33
C MET A 128 0.39 -7.12 20.95
N ILE A 129 -0.66 -7.31 20.16
CA ILE A 129 -2.04 -7.21 20.64
C ILE A 129 -2.36 -8.38 21.57
N SER A 130 -1.95 -9.61 21.22
CA SER A 130 -2.12 -10.77 22.10
C SER A 130 -1.44 -10.58 23.46
N THR A 131 -0.23 -10.01 23.47
CA THR A 131 0.47 -9.65 24.72
C THR A 131 -0.31 -8.59 25.51
N GLY A 132 -0.86 -7.58 24.83
CA GLY A 132 -1.69 -6.56 25.45
C GLY A 132 -2.98 -7.13 26.06
N GLU A 133 -3.63 -8.08 25.39
CA GLU A 133 -4.81 -8.78 25.90
C GLU A 133 -4.49 -9.61 27.14
N LEU A 134 -3.42 -10.42 27.08
CA LEU A 134 -3.00 -11.29 28.18
C LEU A 134 -2.55 -10.51 29.42
N THR A 135 -1.94 -9.35 29.22
CA THR A 135 -1.44 -8.51 30.32
C THR A 135 -2.45 -7.45 30.79
N GLY A 136 -3.59 -7.33 30.11
CA GLY A 136 -4.59 -6.29 30.37
C GLY A 136 -4.12 -4.87 30.01
N LYS A 137 -3.02 -4.72 29.27
CA LYS A 137 -2.38 -3.45 28.91
C LYS A 137 -2.48 -3.17 27.41
N LEU A 138 -3.68 -3.36 26.86
CA LEU A 138 -3.94 -3.26 25.44
C LEU A 138 -3.66 -1.85 24.90
N ASP A 139 -4.01 -0.84 25.68
CA ASP A 139 -3.78 0.58 25.43
C ASP A 139 -2.29 0.91 25.22
N ILE A 140 -1.42 0.43 26.12
CA ILE A 140 0.04 0.63 26.05
C ILE A 140 0.61 -0.15 24.86
N CYS A 141 0.24 -1.42 24.70
CA CYS A 141 0.74 -2.26 23.62
C CYS A 141 0.34 -1.73 22.23
N CYS A 142 -0.89 -1.24 22.08
CA CYS A 142 -1.35 -0.62 20.83
C CYS A 142 -0.60 0.68 20.53
N LEU A 143 -0.38 1.54 21.54
CA LEU A 143 0.39 2.77 21.35
C LEU A 143 1.85 2.47 20.97
N GLN A 144 2.50 1.53 21.66
CA GLN A 144 3.87 1.13 21.37
C GLN A 144 4.00 0.54 19.97
N LEU A 145 3.05 -0.33 19.57
CA LEU A 145 2.99 -0.90 18.22
C LEU A 145 2.84 0.20 17.16
N ALA A 146 1.93 1.16 17.37
CA ALA A 146 1.73 2.28 16.46
C ALA A 146 2.99 3.15 16.33
N ASN A 147 3.65 3.48 17.45
CA ASN A 147 4.87 4.28 17.44
C ASN A 147 6.01 3.57 16.70
N GLN A 148 6.24 2.28 16.98
CA GLN A 148 7.25 1.49 16.29
C GLN A 148 6.99 1.43 14.77
N GLN A 149 5.74 1.21 14.35
CA GLN A 149 5.38 1.19 12.93
C GLN A 149 5.55 2.55 12.26
N GLN A 150 5.18 3.62 12.94
CA GLN A 150 5.34 4.98 12.42
C GLN A 150 6.82 5.35 12.26
N GLU A 151 7.68 4.96 13.21
CA GLU A 151 9.13 5.15 13.10
C GLU A 151 9.73 4.37 11.92
N GLN A 152 9.38 3.08 11.77
CA GLN A 152 9.81 2.27 10.63
C GLN A 152 9.39 2.91 9.29
N GLN A 153 8.14 3.37 9.19
CA GLN A 153 7.65 4.08 8.00
C GLN A 153 8.39 5.39 7.76
N ARG A 154 8.67 6.16 8.82
CA ARG A 154 9.44 7.41 8.74
C ARG A 154 10.85 7.16 8.25
N LEU A 155 11.55 6.17 8.80
CA LEU A 155 12.90 5.78 8.37
C LEU A 155 12.91 5.34 6.91
N ALA A 156 11.99 4.44 6.52
CA ALA A 156 11.87 4.00 5.13
C ALA A 156 11.58 5.17 4.17
N SER A 157 10.75 6.14 4.60
CA SER A 157 10.46 7.33 3.80
C SER A 157 11.66 8.26 3.66
N LYS A 158 12.47 8.42 4.71
CA LYS A 158 13.70 9.22 4.69
C LYS A 158 14.72 8.62 3.73
N VAL A 159 14.96 7.31 3.83
CA VAL A 159 15.88 6.58 2.93
C VAL A 159 15.43 6.73 1.47
N LYS A 160 14.14 6.50 1.19
CA LYS A 160 13.59 6.67 -0.18
C LYS A 160 13.75 8.10 -0.71
N LYS A 161 13.56 9.11 0.14
CA LYS A 161 13.75 10.52 -0.26
C LYS A 161 15.23 10.82 -0.54
N ALA A 162 16.14 10.36 0.32
CA ALA A 162 17.57 10.57 0.15
C ALA A 162 18.12 9.94 -1.14
N LEU A 163 17.65 8.72 -1.49
CA LEU A 163 18.07 8.03 -2.71
C LEU A 163 17.48 8.61 -3.99
N ARG A 164 16.43 9.44 -3.91
CA ARG A 164 15.74 9.96 -5.10
C ARG A 164 16.64 10.88 -5.93
N TYR A 165 17.36 11.80 -5.29
CA TYR A 165 18.22 12.76 -6.00
C TYR A 165 19.43 12.09 -6.68
N PRO A 166 20.26 11.26 -5.99
CA PRO A 166 21.38 10.55 -6.61
C PRO A 166 20.96 9.72 -7.82
N LEU A 167 19.81 9.08 -7.73
CA LEU A 167 19.27 8.21 -8.77
C LEU A 167 18.82 9.00 -10.02
N ILE A 168 18.29 10.21 -9.87
CA ILE A 168 18.00 11.11 -11.00
C ILE A 168 19.30 11.59 -11.66
N VAL A 169 20.25 12.07 -10.86
CA VAL A 169 21.54 12.57 -11.39
C VAL A 169 22.31 11.47 -12.12
N LEU A 170 22.37 10.26 -11.55
CA LEU A 170 23.00 9.10 -12.19
C LEU A 170 22.31 8.72 -13.49
N SER A 171 20.97 8.76 -13.53
CA SER A 171 20.22 8.49 -14.77
C SER A 171 20.49 9.51 -15.87
N LEU A 172 20.63 10.80 -15.51
CA LEU A 172 20.97 11.86 -16.46
C LEU A 172 22.40 11.72 -16.96
N ALA A 173 23.36 11.48 -16.05
CA ALA A 173 24.75 11.24 -16.41
C ALA A 173 24.91 10.05 -17.36
N LEU A 174 24.21 8.94 -17.07
CA LEU A 174 24.17 7.77 -17.95
C LEU A 174 23.59 8.11 -19.33
N LEU A 175 22.48 8.85 -19.37
CA LEU A 175 21.86 9.27 -20.63
C LEU A 175 22.84 10.09 -21.49
N VAL A 176 23.56 11.04 -20.88
CA VAL A 176 24.55 11.87 -21.58
C VAL A 176 25.70 11.02 -22.14
N VAL A 177 26.25 10.10 -21.33
CA VAL A 177 27.32 9.19 -21.78
C VAL A 177 26.86 8.32 -22.94
N LEU A 178 25.64 7.77 -22.87
CA LEU A 178 25.08 6.96 -23.96
C LEU A 178 24.86 7.79 -25.23
N GLY A 179 24.36 9.03 -25.10
CA GLY A 179 24.23 9.94 -26.24
C GLY A 179 25.57 10.23 -26.91
N MET A 180 26.62 10.46 -26.11
CA MET A 180 27.98 10.65 -26.62
C MET A 180 28.50 9.41 -27.35
N LEU A 181 28.29 8.21 -26.80
CA LEU A 181 28.74 6.98 -27.44
C LEU A 181 27.96 6.64 -28.71
N TYR A 182 26.67 6.98 -28.79
CA TYR A 182 25.84 6.64 -29.96
C TYR A 182 25.94 7.68 -31.10
N PHE A 183 26.01 8.97 -30.78
CA PHE A 183 26.04 10.03 -31.80
C PHE A 183 27.45 10.53 -32.10
N VAL A 184 28.26 10.74 -31.07
CA VAL A 184 29.54 11.47 -31.19
C VAL A 184 30.70 10.53 -31.54
N LEU A 185 30.79 9.37 -30.87
CA LEU A 185 31.85 8.39 -31.14
C LEU A 185 31.91 7.90 -32.60
N PRO A 186 30.81 7.54 -33.30
CA PRO A 186 30.89 7.08 -34.68
C PRO A 186 31.42 8.16 -35.63
N GLU A 187 31.03 9.43 -35.46
CA GLU A 187 31.59 10.54 -36.26
C GLU A 187 33.10 10.65 -36.09
N PHE A 188 33.59 10.57 -34.85
CA PHE A 188 35.03 10.55 -34.60
C PHE A 188 35.72 9.36 -35.28
N THR A 189 35.14 8.16 -35.23
CA THR A 189 35.74 7.00 -35.92
C THR A 189 35.75 7.15 -37.43
N ALA A 190 34.71 7.75 -38.03
CA ALA A 190 34.63 7.99 -39.46
C ALA A 190 35.74 8.96 -39.93
N ILE A 191 36.00 10.02 -39.15
CA ILE A 191 37.08 10.97 -39.43
C ILE A 191 38.45 10.29 -39.36
N TYR A 192 38.67 9.41 -38.37
CA TYR A 192 39.93 8.67 -38.25
C TYR A 192 40.16 7.67 -39.38
N GLN A 193 39.11 7.12 -40.00
CA GLN A 193 39.25 6.22 -41.15
C GLN A 193 39.73 6.95 -42.42
N THR A 194 39.45 8.25 -42.56
CA THR A 194 39.98 9.07 -43.66
C THR A 194 41.46 9.40 -43.51
N PHE A 195 42.00 9.35 -42.29
CA PHE A 195 43.44 9.40 -42.06
C PHE A 195 43.98 7.97 -42.19
N SER A 196 44.90 7.72 -43.11
CA SER A 196 45.51 6.41 -43.39
C SER A 196 46.46 5.92 -42.29
N THR A 197 46.03 6.03 -41.03
CA THR A 197 46.75 5.69 -39.81
C THR A 197 45.86 4.81 -38.93
N PRO A 198 46.34 3.66 -38.46
CA PRO A 198 45.54 2.78 -37.61
C PRO A 198 45.23 3.45 -36.26
N LEU A 199 44.01 3.26 -35.76
CA LEU A 199 43.58 3.81 -34.48
C LEU A 199 44.54 3.38 -33.34
N PRO A 200 44.96 4.29 -32.45
CA PRO A 200 45.72 3.95 -31.24
C PRO A 200 45.01 2.90 -30.37
N LEU A 201 45.77 2.15 -29.56
CA LEU A 201 45.20 1.10 -28.70
C LEU A 201 44.14 1.63 -27.72
N LEU A 202 44.34 2.84 -27.18
CA LEU A 202 43.38 3.49 -26.28
C LEU A 202 42.03 3.77 -26.94
N THR A 203 42.01 4.27 -28.18
CA THR A 203 40.75 4.58 -28.87
C THR A 203 40.01 3.32 -29.31
N ARG A 204 40.73 2.25 -29.71
CA ARG A 204 40.09 0.94 -29.99
C ARG A 204 39.43 0.32 -28.76
N MET A 205 40.03 0.46 -27.57
CA MET A 205 39.41 -0.01 -26.34
C MET A 205 38.12 0.76 -26.02
N VAL A 206 38.10 2.08 -26.25
CA VAL A 206 36.89 2.91 -26.08
C VAL A 206 35.80 2.54 -27.08
N VAL A 207 36.17 2.32 -28.35
CA VAL A 207 35.22 1.89 -29.39
C VAL A 207 34.67 0.50 -29.10
N ALA A 208 35.52 -0.46 -28.73
CA ALA A 208 35.07 -1.80 -28.35
C ALA A 208 34.15 -1.79 -27.12
N ALA A 209 34.44 -0.94 -26.13
CA ALA A 209 33.56 -0.73 -24.98
C ALA A 209 32.24 -0.07 -25.38
N GLY A 210 32.28 0.91 -26.29
CA GLY A 210 31.10 1.56 -26.86
C GLY A 210 30.21 0.61 -27.66
N ASP A 211 30.80 -0.28 -28.46
CA ASP A 211 30.10 -1.30 -29.24
C ASP A 211 29.50 -2.42 -28.36
N MET A 212 30.20 -2.81 -27.29
CA MET A 212 29.62 -3.72 -26.28
C MET A 212 28.43 -3.09 -25.56
N LEU A 213 28.52 -1.79 -25.27
CA LEU A 213 27.47 -1.03 -24.61
C LEU A 213 26.27 -0.80 -25.54
N SER A 214 26.50 -0.46 -26.82
CA SER A 214 25.45 -0.27 -27.83
C SER A 214 24.72 -1.58 -28.16
N ARG A 215 25.42 -2.71 -28.20
CA ARG A 215 24.81 -4.05 -28.33
C ARG A 215 23.95 -4.43 -27.12
N GLY A 216 24.26 -3.87 -25.94
CA GLY A 216 23.51 -4.01 -24.69
C GLY A 216 22.38 -2.99 -24.47
N TRP A 217 21.96 -2.22 -25.49
CA TRP A 217 20.96 -1.16 -25.36
C TRP A 217 19.66 -1.53 -24.60
N PRO A 218 19.12 -2.78 -24.65
CA PRO A 218 17.92 -3.12 -23.89
C PRO A 218 18.18 -3.20 -22.38
N LEU A 219 19.37 -3.65 -21.97
CA LEU A 219 19.80 -3.69 -20.57
C LEU A 219 20.06 -2.28 -20.03
N LEU A 220 20.55 -1.37 -20.89
CA LEU A 220 20.79 0.03 -20.51
C LEU A 220 19.50 0.83 -20.45
N LEU A 221 18.57 0.62 -21.37
CA LEU A 221 17.20 1.12 -21.23
C LEU A 221 16.54 0.55 -19.98
N ALA A 222 16.73 -0.73 -19.67
CA ALA A 222 16.24 -1.31 -18.43
C ALA A 222 16.89 -0.65 -17.20
N LEU A 223 18.19 -0.30 -17.25
CA LEU A 223 18.89 0.40 -16.17
C LEU A 223 18.41 1.86 -16.02
N LEU A 224 18.15 2.54 -17.12
CA LEU A 224 17.71 3.95 -17.20
C LEU A 224 16.21 4.10 -16.87
N LEU A 225 15.41 3.08 -17.21
CA LEU A 225 14.03 2.94 -16.79
C LEU A 225 13.93 2.36 -15.38
N SER A 226 14.91 1.62 -14.86
CA SER A 226 14.89 1.10 -13.48
C SER A 226 14.62 2.17 -12.43
N PRO A 227 15.21 3.38 -12.45
CA PRO A 227 14.87 4.44 -11.51
C PRO A 227 13.45 4.98 -11.69
N LEU A 228 12.97 5.09 -12.93
CA LEU A 228 11.61 5.53 -13.27
C LEU A 228 10.56 4.48 -12.89
N LEU A 229 10.84 3.19 -13.12
CA LEU A 229 10.03 2.05 -12.77
C LEU A 229 10.03 1.83 -11.25
N LEU A 230 11.17 1.91 -10.58
CA LEU A 230 11.22 1.93 -9.11
C LEU A 230 10.44 3.11 -8.57
N ASN A 231 10.62 4.32 -9.12
CA ASN A 231 9.87 5.47 -8.69
C ASN A 231 8.38 5.31 -8.99
N GLN A 232 7.96 4.70 -10.11
CA GLN A 232 6.57 4.37 -10.42
C GLN A 232 6.01 3.23 -9.56
N LEU A 233 6.80 2.23 -9.16
CA LEU A 233 6.41 1.17 -8.23
C LEU A 233 6.25 1.73 -6.83
N ILE A 234 7.17 2.61 -6.42
CA ILE A 234 7.09 3.37 -5.18
C ILE A 234 5.89 4.34 -5.27
N ARG A 235 5.66 5.05 -6.38
CA ARG A 235 4.48 5.91 -6.61
C ARG A 235 3.20 5.14 -6.83
N ARG A 236 3.18 3.87 -7.24
CA ARG A 236 1.95 3.03 -7.26
C ARG A 236 1.63 2.56 -5.85
N ARG A 237 2.64 2.31 -5.03
CA ARG A 237 2.47 2.12 -3.58
C ARG A 237 2.04 3.42 -2.88
N SER A 238 2.54 4.58 -3.31
CA SER A 238 2.21 5.91 -2.75
C SER A 238 1.08 6.66 -3.47
N GLY A 239 0.59 6.20 -4.61
CA GLY A 239 -0.34 6.91 -5.50
C GLY A 239 -1.79 6.77 -5.05
N LEU A 240 -2.01 6.01 -4.00
CA LEU A 240 -3.19 6.09 -3.15
C LEU A 240 -3.10 7.20 -2.10
N VAL A 241 -2.08 8.08 -2.18
CA VAL A 241 -1.87 9.20 -1.24
C VAL A 241 -2.22 10.55 -1.88
N ALA A 242 -2.49 10.66 -3.18
CA ALA A 242 -2.95 11.93 -3.75
C ALA A 242 -3.81 11.73 -5.00
N ALA A 243 -5.11 11.49 -4.82
CA ALA A 243 -6.10 12.07 -5.71
C ALA A 243 -6.57 13.37 -5.04
N PRO A 244 -6.44 14.55 -5.66
CA PRO A 244 -7.07 15.76 -5.14
C PRO A 244 -8.61 15.58 -5.17
N PRO A 245 -9.36 16.28 -4.30
CA PRO A 245 -10.80 16.37 -4.45
C PRO A 245 -11.09 17.03 -5.80
N ALA A 246 -11.84 16.33 -6.66
CA ALA A 246 -12.49 16.98 -7.78
C ALA A 246 -13.55 17.92 -7.19
N VAL A 247 -13.25 19.22 -7.23
CA VAL A 247 -14.22 20.30 -7.15
C VAL A 247 -14.57 20.67 -8.58
N ALA A 248 -15.87 20.92 -8.79
CA ALA A 248 -16.61 21.21 -10.02
C ALA A 248 -17.17 19.95 -10.73
#